data_AF-A0A835CDS2-F1
#
_entry.id   AF-A0A835CDS2-F1
#
_cell.length_a   1.000
_cell.length_b   1.000
_cell.length_c   1.000
_cell.angle_alpha   90.00
_cell.angle_beta   90.00
_cell.angle_gamma   90.00
#
_symmetry.space_group_name_H-M   'P 1'
#
loop_
_entity.id
_entity.type
_entity.pdbx_description
1 polymer ?
#
loop_
_entity_poly.entity_id
_entity_poly.type
_entity_poly.pdbx_seq_one_letter_code
_entity_poly.pdbx_strand_id
1 'polypeptide(L)'
;MATLVEGNLGNIEESLIQDYIEDNDSLALLHDQIHECDNILSQIGSILGGFQEHIGSISSEIRSLQVKSLDISLKLKNRKLVETKLAGFVEEIIAPPGLVDILVNGEVNDVYARSLEILSKKLKFVQVDPLINASNALKDIKQELERLRQKALSKVSSHILEIFFAMRKPGTNIQILQQNLLQKHRYLVLFLKEHGSETYANLCASYVGTMNKVLSTYFRVYVEALERLKLDNGVSSDLSGYDTSLIDIITRGREHLGDHRFMFSLGERANILKEIDQPGLVPHISQVSSRKYPSEVIFRSLQKLLMDTASSEYLFIEAFFGEESLFYQVFEGPFAVIDQHLDLTLPNCHDAVCLMLMICITRKHQLVMSYRRLPCLENYFDKAIMYLWPRFKVVFDMYLQSLYQCDAKTLWIDGTHPHHIVRCYVEFTASLVQLNAECGDGQLDMNLERLRSAIDVLLVKLAQNFTTSKLQHLFVLNNYDMAISVLKEAGDEAKNLQRYFEEKLESNMMAFVDDLLMEHFRELLRFVRSRVSEDLLFYTECSNIADLEPVVKNFAIKWRNALEIMHNEVVTSCSNLLSGMAIIKAAMAQLLNDYNRLSECVKQIPGGSALNRHLVSITSISYEIRKYSRAL
;
A
#
# COMPACT_ATOMS: atom_id res chain seq x y z
N MET A 1 -147.86 97.39 -30.12
CA MET A 1 -147.56 96.05 -29.57
C MET A 1 -146.09 95.65 -29.67
N ALA A 2 -145.30 96.14 -30.63
CA ALA A 2 -143.86 95.82 -30.73
C ALA A 2 -143.02 96.34 -29.53
N THR A 3 -143.40 97.47 -28.93
CA THR A 3 -142.69 98.10 -27.81
C THR A 3 -142.80 97.38 -26.45
N LEU A 4 -143.69 96.39 -26.31
CA LEU A 4 -143.84 95.63 -25.04
C LEU A 4 -142.97 94.37 -24.99
N VAL A 5 -142.59 93.81 -26.15
CA VAL A 5 -141.79 92.57 -26.23
C VAL A 5 -140.31 92.86 -26.08
N GLU A 6 -139.83 93.97 -26.63
CA GLU A 6 -138.44 94.41 -26.47
C GLU A 6 -138.08 94.67 -24.99
N GLY A 7 -139.03 95.20 -24.20
CA GLY A 7 -138.84 95.36 -22.75
C GLY A 7 -138.75 94.04 -21.98
N ASN A 8 -139.50 93.01 -22.40
CA ASN A 8 -139.44 91.70 -21.74
C ASN A 8 -138.16 90.92 -22.09
N LEU A 9 -137.57 91.13 -23.27
CA LEU A 9 -136.31 90.48 -23.64
C LEU A 9 -135.13 91.01 -22.81
N GLY A 10 -135.08 92.34 -22.60
CA GLY A 10 -134.06 92.95 -21.75
C GLY A 10 -134.09 92.43 -20.32
N ASN A 11 -135.29 92.22 -19.76
CA ASN A 11 -135.43 91.68 -18.41
C ASN A 11 -134.95 90.22 -18.27
N ILE A 12 -135.05 89.40 -19.33
CA ILE A 12 -134.58 88.00 -19.29
C ILE A 12 -133.05 87.95 -19.42
N GLU A 13 -132.45 88.79 -20.27
CA GLU A 13 -130.99 88.91 -20.34
C GLU A 13 -130.40 89.38 -19.02
N GLU A 14 -131.01 90.37 -18.35
CA GLU A 14 -130.60 90.76 -16.99
C GLU A 14 -130.73 89.60 -16.00
N SER A 15 -131.79 88.79 -16.06
CA SER A 15 -131.97 87.64 -15.17
C SER A 15 -130.91 86.55 -15.38
N LEU A 16 -130.51 86.25 -16.62
CA LEU A 16 -129.50 85.22 -16.90
C LEU A 16 -128.09 85.68 -16.55
N ILE A 17 -127.79 86.97 -16.76
CA ILE A 17 -126.56 87.59 -16.27
C ILE A 17 -126.55 87.53 -14.73
N GLN A 18 -127.68 87.75 -14.08
CA GLN A 18 -127.80 87.64 -12.63
C GLN A 18 -127.56 86.21 -12.13
N ASP A 19 -128.14 85.19 -12.76
CA ASP A 19 -127.90 83.78 -12.39
C ASP A 19 -126.41 83.39 -12.58
N TYR A 20 -125.77 83.83 -13.67
CA TYR A 20 -124.34 83.60 -13.87
C TYR A 20 -123.46 84.34 -12.86
N ILE A 21 -123.90 85.53 -12.41
CA ILE A 21 -123.22 86.27 -11.33
C ILE A 21 -123.41 85.56 -10.00
N GLU A 22 -124.58 85.00 -9.72
CA GLU A 22 -124.86 84.25 -8.48
C GLU A 22 -124.05 82.94 -8.42
N ASP A 23 -123.94 82.19 -9.52
CA ASP A 23 -123.24 80.90 -9.54
C ASP A 23 -121.72 81.02 -9.78
N ASN A 24 -121.21 82.21 -10.13
CA ASN A 24 -119.78 82.49 -10.35
C ASN A 24 -118.91 82.07 -9.15
N ASP A 25 -119.39 82.34 -7.94
CA ASP A 25 -118.65 82.03 -6.71
C ASP A 25 -118.49 80.50 -6.51
N SER A 26 -119.47 79.70 -6.94
CA SER A 26 -119.43 78.23 -6.81
C SER A 26 -118.49 77.58 -7.84
N LEU A 27 -118.48 78.10 -9.07
CA LEU A 27 -117.57 77.67 -10.15
C LEU A 27 -116.13 78.11 -9.86
N ALA A 28 -115.95 79.30 -9.29
CA ALA A 28 -114.65 79.76 -8.79
C ALA A 28 -114.13 78.83 -7.68
N LEU A 29 -114.98 78.47 -6.70
CA LEU A 29 -114.63 77.53 -5.63
C LEU A 29 -114.22 76.14 -6.16
N LEU A 30 -114.91 75.59 -7.16
CA LEU A 30 -114.54 74.30 -7.74
C LEU A 30 -113.23 74.39 -8.52
N HIS A 31 -113.01 75.48 -9.26
CA HIS A 31 -111.75 75.73 -9.94
C HIS A 31 -110.60 75.83 -8.95
N ASP A 32 -110.79 76.53 -7.83
CA ASP A 32 -109.82 76.64 -6.75
C ASP A 32 -109.49 75.27 -6.13
N GLN A 33 -110.49 74.41 -5.92
CA GLN A 33 -110.28 73.06 -5.38
C GLN A 33 -109.56 72.10 -6.34
N ILE A 34 -109.87 72.17 -7.64
CA ILE A 34 -109.16 71.39 -8.66
C ILE A 34 -107.72 71.89 -8.76
N HIS A 35 -107.53 73.20 -8.73
CA HIS A 35 -106.20 73.80 -8.73
C HIS A 35 -105.41 73.42 -7.48
N GLU A 36 -106.06 73.31 -6.32
CA GLU A 36 -105.45 72.83 -5.07
C GLU A 36 -105.06 71.34 -5.16
N CYS A 37 -105.90 70.47 -5.72
CA CYS A 37 -105.56 69.07 -5.96
C CYS A 37 -104.37 68.93 -6.93
N ASP A 38 -104.34 69.71 -8.01
CA ASP A 38 -103.22 69.73 -8.96
C ASP A 38 -101.94 70.24 -8.31
N ASN A 39 -102.04 71.24 -7.42
CA ASN A 39 -100.92 71.72 -6.63
C ASN A 39 -100.38 70.64 -5.68
N ILE A 40 -101.25 69.87 -5.03
CA ILE A 40 -100.86 68.75 -4.15
C ILE A 40 -100.22 67.61 -4.96
N LEU A 41 -100.80 67.24 -6.10
CA LEU A 41 -100.24 66.20 -6.98
C LEU A 41 -98.88 66.63 -7.55
N SER A 42 -98.74 67.91 -7.91
CA SER A 42 -97.46 68.50 -8.31
C SER A 42 -96.44 68.45 -7.18
N GLN A 43 -96.83 68.73 -5.93
CA GLN A 43 -95.96 68.57 -4.76
C GLN A 43 -95.53 67.12 -4.53
N ILE A 44 -96.45 66.14 -4.61
CA ILE A 44 -96.12 64.72 -4.45
C ILE A 44 -95.21 64.26 -5.59
N GLY A 45 -95.47 64.69 -6.82
CA GLY A 45 -94.62 64.43 -7.98
C GLY A 45 -93.21 65.00 -7.80
N SER A 46 -93.10 66.22 -7.27
CA SER A 46 -91.83 66.86 -6.93
C SER A 46 -91.08 66.10 -5.83
N ILE A 47 -91.78 65.66 -4.78
CA ILE A 47 -91.18 64.89 -3.67
C ILE A 47 -90.68 63.52 -4.17
N LEU A 48 -91.48 62.80 -4.96
CA LEU A 48 -91.08 61.51 -5.52
C LEU A 48 -89.94 61.64 -6.52
N GLY A 49 -89.96 62.69 -7.36
CA GLY A 49 -88.84 63.05 -8.23
C GLY A 49 -87.56 63.32 -7.43
N GLY A 50 -87.67 64.09 -6.34
CA GLY A 50 -86.58 64.33 -5.41
C GLY A 50 -86.05 63.06 -4.75
N PHE A 51 -86.92 62.16 -4.27
CA PHE A 51 -86.49 60.87 -3.71
C PHE A 51 -85.80 59.98 -4.76
N GLN A 52 -86.29 59.96 -6.00
CA GLN A 52 -85.67 59.21 -7.08
C GLN A 52 -84.28 59.75 -7.41
N GLU A 53 -84.13 61.07 -7.52
CA GLU A 53 -82.83 61.71 -7.72
C GLU A 53 -81.87 61.45 -6.55
N HIS A 54 -82.37 61.52 -5.31
CA HIS A 54 -81.57 61.25 -4.11
C HIS A 54 -81.10 59.79 -4.06
N ILE A 55 -81.97 58.80 -4.36
CA ILE A 55 -81.58 57.39 -4.41
C ILE A 55 -80.61 57.13 -5.58
N GLY A 56 -80.82 57.77 -6.72
CA GLY A 56 -79.90 57.71 -7.86
C GLY A 56 -78.52 58.26 -7.52
N SER A 57 -78.47 59.40 -6.82
CA SER A 57 -77.24 60.01 -6.31
C SER A 57 -76.54 59.09 -5.30
N ILE A 58 -77.25 58.64 -4.26
CA ILE A 58 -76.71 57.74 -3.22
C ILE A 58 -76.21 56.43 -3.83
N SER A 59 -76.94 55.84 -4.77
CA SER A 59 -76.51 54.60 -5.43
C SER A 59 -75.25 54.82 -6.27
N SER A 60 -75.13 55.96 -6.95
CA SER A 60 -73.93 56.36 -7.67
C SER A 60 -72.75 56.59 -6.71
N GLU A 61 -72.98 57.25 -5.58
CA GLU A 61 -71.98 57.46 -4.53
C GLU A 61 -71.52 56.14 -3.91
N ILE A 62 -72.44 55.21 -3.58
CA ILE A 62 -72.13 53.88 -3.08
C ILE A 62 -71.30 53.10 -4.10
N ARG A 63 -71.68 53.15 -5.39
CA ARG A 63 -70.93 52.49 -6.46
C ARG A 63 -69.53 53.10 -6.61
N SER A 64 -69.42 54.42 -6.52
CA SER A 64 -68.14 55.15 -6.53
C SER A 64 -67.27 54.75 -5.33
N LEU A 65 -67.84 54.66 -4.13
CA LEU A 65 -67.17 54.19 -2.92
C LEU A 65 -66.72 52.74 -3.02
N GLN A 66 -67.54 51.84 -3.60
CA GLN A 66 -67.16 50.45 -3.83
C GLN A 66 -65.99 50.34 -4.81
N VAL A 67 -66.03 51.07 -5.93
CA VAL A 67 -64.92 51.09 -6.89
C VAL A 67 -63.64 51.64 -6.24
N LYS A 68 -63.75 52.71 -5.46
CA LYS A 68 -62.61 53.25 -4.68
C LYS A 68 -62.07 52.25 -3.67
N SER A 69 -62.94 51.54 -2.95
CA SER A 69 -62.54 50.53 -1.96
C SER A 69 -61.80 49.35 -2.61
N LEU A 70 -62.28 48.88 -3.77
CA LEU A 70 -61.61 47.84 -4.56
C LEU A 70 -60.24 48.32 -5.07
N ASP A 71 -60.16 49.54 -5.60
CA ASP A 71 -58.90 50.14 -6.06
C ASP A 71 -57.89 50.28 -4.90
N ILE A 72 -58.34 50.75 -3.73
CA ILE A 72 -57.50 50.84 -2.53
C ILE A 72 -57.03 49.44 -2.10
N SER A 73 -57.91 48.45 -2.14
CA SER A 73 -57.58 47.06 -1.76
C SER A 73 -56.53 46.47 -2.70
N LEU A 74 -56.64 46.71 -4.00
CA LEU A 74 -55.65 46.30 -5.00
C LEU A 74 -54.31 47.01 -4.79
N LYS A 75 -54.33 48.33 -4.56
CA LYS A 75 -53.13 49.11 -4.25
C LYS A 75 -52.45 48.62 -2.97
N LEU A 76 -53.22 48.30 -1.93
CA LEU A 76 -52.69 47.75 -0.68
C LEU A 76 -52.06 46.38 -0.90
N LYS A 77 -52.71 45.49 -1.67
CA LYS A 77 -52.17 44.16 -1.99
C LYS A 77 -50.86 44.27 -2.78
N ASN A 78 -50.80 45.14 -3.78
CA ASN A 78 -49.59 45.38 -4.56
C ASN A 78 -48.47 45.97 -3.70
N ARG A 79 -48.78 46.94 -2.82
CA ARG A 79 -47.80 47.53 -1.88
C ARG A 79 -47.26 46.49 -0.90
N LYS A 80 -48.11 45.64 -0.31
CA LYS A 80 -47.66 44.54 0.57
C LYS A 80 -46.74 43.56 -0.17
N LEU A 81 -47.07 43.20 -1.41
CA LEU A 81 -46.23 42.30 -2.20
C LEU A 81 -44.85 42.91 -2.49
N VAL A 82 -44.80 44.21 -2.81
CA VAL A 82 -43.55 44.94 -3.02
C VAL A 82 -42.77 45.08 -1.71
N GLU A 83 -43.44 45.39 -0.60
CA GLU A 83 -42.85 45.47 0.74
C GLU A 83 -42.18 44.15 1.13
N THR A 84 -42.84 43.00 0.95
CA THR A 84 -42.23 41.69 1.26
C THR A 84 -40.99 41.41 0.41
N LYS A 85 -41.02 41.75 -0.89
CA LYS A 85 -39.86 41.58 -1.78
C LYS A 85 -38.70 42.51 -1.41
N LEU A 86 -38.99 43.77 -1.07
CA LEU A 86 -37.99 44.74 -0.64
C LEU A 86 -37.41 44.39 0.73
N ALA A 87 -38.24 43.92 1.67
CA ALA A 87 -37.79 43.47 2.99
C ALA A 87 -36.82 42.30 2.85
N GLY A 88 -37.16 41.27 2.07
CA GLY A 88 -36.24 40.15 1.81
C GLY A 88 -34.93 40.59 1.16
N PHE A 89 -34.98 41.52 0.20
CA PHE A 89 -33.77 42.09 -0.42
C PHE A 89 -32.88 42.83 0.59
N VAL A 90 -33.49 43.62 1.48
CA VAL A 90 -32.79 44.39 2.51
C VAL A 90 -32.18 43.46 3.57
N GLU A 91 -32.90 42.43 4.01
CA GLU A 91 -32.40 41.44 4.96
C GLU A 91 -31.19 40.66 4.42
N GLU A 92 -31.18 40.33 3.13
CA GLU A 92 -30.06 39.63 2.49
C GLU A 92 -28.82 40.52 2.37
N ILE A 93 -28.99 41.82 2.09
CA ILE A 93 -27.86 42.73 1.85
C ILE A 93 -27.29 43.31 3.14
N ILE A 94 -28.13 43.67 4.11
CA ILE A 94 -27.66 44.34 5.33
C ILE A 94 -26.93 43.34 6.23
N ALA A 95 -25.71 43.67 6.65
CA ALA A 95 -25.03 42.99 7.73
C ALA A 95 -25.49 43.59 9.08
N PRO A 96 -26.12 42.81 9.98
CA PRO A 96 -26.52 43.31 11.29
C PRO A 96 -25.31 43.82 12.09
N PRO A 97 -25.42 44.90 12.87
CA PRO A 97 -24.28 45.44 13.64
C PRO A 97 -23.70 44.43 14.64
N GLY A 98 -24.53 43.56 15.21
CA GLY A 98 -24.05 42.46 16.06
C GLY A 98 -23.20 41.43 15.31
N LEU A 99 -23.50 41.18 14.02
CA LEU A 99 -22.66 40.32 13.17
C LEU A 99 -21.30 40.98 12.92
N VAL A 100 -21.29 42.29 12.65
CA VAL A 100 -20.05 43.07 12.46
C VAL A 100 -19.18 43.04 13.71
N ASP A 101 -19.77 43.26 14.89
CA ASP A 101 -19.02 43.26 16.15
C ASP A 101 -18.40 41.89 16.46
N ILE A 102 -19.14 40.80 16.25
CA ILE A 102 -18.60 39.43 16.40
C ILE A 102 -17.45 39.18 15.41
N LEU A 103 -17.60 39.59 14.15
CA LEU A 103 -16.58 39.34 13.13
C LEU A 103 -15.30 40.15 13.38
N VAL A 104 -15.43 41.40 13.85
CA VAL A 104 -14.31 42.31 14.10
C VAL A 104 -13.66 42.03 15.46
N ASN A 105 -14.45 41.95 16.53
CA ASN A 105 -13.96 41.91 17.92
C ASN A 105 -14.07 40.53 18.59
N GLY A 106 -15.02 39.68 18.18
CA GLY A 106 -15.28 38.39 18.82
C GLY A 106 -14.19 37.32 18.62
N GLU A 107 -14.04 36.40 19.57
CA GLU A 107 -13.11 35.27 19.46
C GLU A 107 -13.57 34.23 18.43
N VAL A 108 -12.63 33.45 17.90
CA VAL A 108 -12.89 32.42 16.88
C VAL A 108 -13.47 31.15 17.52
N ASN A 109 -14.74 31.22 17.91
CA ASN A 109 -15.51 30.12 18.51
C ASN A 109 -16.56 29.58 17.52
N ASP A 110 -17.35 28.56 17.91
CA ASP A 110 -18.44 28.01 17.08
C ASP A 110 -19.46 29.08 16.64
N VAL A 111 -19.68 30.09 17.49
CA VAL A 111 -20.52 31.26 17.19
C VAL A 111 -19.94 32.11 16.05
N TYR A 112 -18.61 32.20 15.98
CA TYR A 112 -17.90 32.88 14.89
C TYR A 112 -18.04 32.11 13.58
N ALA A 113 -17.93 30.77 13.61
CA ALA A 113 -18.13 29.93 12.43
C ALA A 113 -19.55 30.10 11.84
N ARG A 114 -20.60 30.12 12.67
CA ARG A 114 -21.97 30.40 12.22
C ARG A 114 -22.12 31.82 11.66
N SER A 115 -21.42 32.79 12.26
CA SER A 115 -21.40 34.17 11.76
C SER A 115 -20.73 34.27 10.39
N LEU A 116 -19.68 33.47 10.14
CA LEU A 116 -19.05 33.36 8.82
C LEU A 116 -19.96 32.69 7.79
N GLU A 117 -20.79 31.71 8.17
CA GLU A 117 -21.80 31.13 7.27
C GLU A 117 -22.80 32.19 6.79
N ILE A 118 -23.27 33.03 7.70
CA ILE A 118 -24.15 34.14 7.36
C ILE A 118 -23.43 35.12 6.43
N LEU A 119 -22.18 35.48 6.71
CA LEU A 119 -21.38 36.34 5.84
C LEU A 119 -21.17 35.71 4.45
N SER A 120 -20.88 34.41 4.37
CA SER A 120 -20.69 33.69 3.11
C SER A 120 -21.96 33.70 2.25
N LYS A 121 -23.14 33.48 2.84
CA LYS A 121 -24.43 33.59 2.14
C LYS A 121 -24.63 35.00 1.57
N LYS A 122 -24.36 36.03 2.38
CA LYS A 122 -24.47 37.44 1.97
C LYS A 122 -23.50 37.79 0.84
N LEU A 123 -22.26 37.32 0.91
CA LEU A 123 -21.25 37.52 -0.16
C LEU A 123 -21.65 36.81 -1.46
N LYS A 124 -22.19 35.58 -1.39
CA LYS A 124 -22.70 34.85 -2.56
C LYS A 124 -23.90 35.56 -3.19
N PHE A 125 -24.83 36.07 -2.40
CA PHE A 125 -25.99 36.83 -2.90
C PHE A 125 -25.57 38.06 -3.73
N VAL A 126 -24.53 38.78 -3.29
CA VAL A 126 -23.99 39.96 -4.02
C VAL A 126 -23.35 39.57 -5.37
N GLN A 127 -22.86 38.34 -5.51
CA GLN A 127 -22.19 37.86 -6.73
C GLN A 127 -23.16 37.32 -7.80
N VAL A 128 -24.33 36.82 -7.42
CA VAL A 128 -25.18 35.99 -8.31
C VAL A 128 -26.05 36.80 -9.27
N ASP A 129 -26.50 38.01 -8.91
CA ASP A 129 -27.49 38.74 -9.72
C ASP A 129 -26.92 40.02 -10.38
N PRO A 130 -26.74 40.04 -11.72
CA PRO A 130 -26.27 41.23 -12.44
C PRO A 130 -27.29 42.39 -12.43
N LEU A 131 -28.59 42.10 -12.28
CA LEU A 131 -29.65 43.12 -12.15
C LEU A 131 -29.65 43.80 -10.78
N ILE A 132 -29.25 43.10 -9.73
CA ILE A 132 -29.12 43.63 -8.36
C ILE A 132 -27.89 44.55 -8.24
N ASN A 133 -26.82 44.23 -8.98
CA ASN A 133 -25.59 45.02 -9.05
C ASN A 133 -25.75 46.44 -9.67
N ALA A 134 -26.90 46.74 -10.29
CA ALA A 134 -27.22 48.08 -10.79
C ALA A 134 -27.74 49.04 -9.71
N SER A 135 -28.09 48.55 -8.51
CA SER A 135 -28.63 49.37 -7.43
C SER A 135 -27.54 50.18 -6.72
N ASN A 136 -27.79 51.47 -6.47
CA ASN A 136 -26.87 52.35 -5.74
C ASN A 136 -26.66 51.88 -4.28
N ALA A 137 -27.69 51.35 -3.62
CA ALA A 137 -27.59 50.82 -2.25
C ALA A 137 -26.64 49.61 -2.15
N LEU A 138 -26.55 48.80 -3.22
CA LEU A 138 -25.62 47.68 -3.27
C LEU A 138 -24.18 48.15 -3.44
N LYS A 139 -23.92 49.25 -4.16
CA LYS A 139 -22.56 49.78 -4.33
C LYS A 139 -21.95 50.22 -3.00
N ASP A 140 -22.73 50.91 -2.16
CA ASP A 140 -22.27 51.37 -0.85
C ASP A 140 -22.01 50.19 0.10
N ILE A 141 -22.92 49.21 0.12
CA ILE A 141 -22.81 48.05 1.02
C ILE A 141 -21.76 47.04 0.54
N LYS A 142 -21.55 46.91 -0.78
CA LYS A 142 -20.53 46.03 -1.36
C LYS A 142 -19.13 46.39 -0.86
N GLN A 143 -18.81 47.68 -0.73
CA GLN A 143 -17.52 48.11 -0.20
C GLN A 143 -17.36 47.70 1.28
N GLU A 144 -18.40 47.85 2.10
CA GLU A 144 -18.36 47.46 3.51
C GLU A 144 -18.33 45.94 3.70
N LEU A 145 -19.07 45.17 2.89
CA LEU A 145 -19.01 43.71 2.87
C LEU A 145 -17.63 43.21 2.45
N GLU A 146 -16.97 43.87 1.51
CA GLU A 146 -15.61 43.53 1.09
C GLU A 146 -14.59 43.85 2.19
N ARG A 147 -14.75 44.97 2.93
CA ARG A 147 -13.94 45.27 4.12
C ARG A 147 -14.13 44.22 5.22
N LEU A 148 -15.38 43.83 5.49
CA LEU A 148 -15.73 42.77 6.43
C LEU A 148 -15.11 41.43 6.01
N ARG A 149 -15.18 41.08 4.73
CA ARG A 149 -14.53 39.91 4.15
C ARG A 149 -13.02 39.96 4.40
N GLN A 150 -12.33 41.04 4.04
CA GLN A 150 -10.88 41.16 4.26
C GLN A 150 -10.52 41.03 5.75
N LYS A 151 -11.29 41.65 6.64
CA LYS A 151 -11.05 41.55 8.09
C LYS A 151 -11.26 40.12 8.59
N ALA A 152 -12.34 39.45 8.17
CA ALA A 152 -12.61 38.06 8.52
C ALA A 152 -11.52 37.12 8.00
N LEU A 153 -11.10 37.27 6.73
CA LEU A 153 -9.99 36.50 6.14
C LEU A 153 -8.70 36.68 6.95
N SER A 154 -8.34 37.92 7.29
CA SER A 154 -7.13 38.21 8.08
C SER A 154 -7.18 37.57 9.47
N LYS A 155 -8.33 37.63 10.15
CA LYS A 155 -8.50 37.12 11.52
C LYS A 155 -8.49 35.59 11.56
N VAL A 156 -9.20 34.96 10.64
CA VAL A 156 -9.22 33.49 10.49
C VAL A 156 -7.81 32.99 10.15
N SER A 157 -7.13 33.64 9.19
CA SER A 157 -5.76 33.28 8.82
C SER A 157 -4.80 33.41 10.01
N SER A 158 -4.82 34.53 10.73
CA SER A 158 -3.99 34.72 11.93
C SER A 158 -4.24 33.65 13.00
N HIS A 159 -5.50 33.31 13.27
CA HIS A 159 -5.83 32.28 14.27
C HIS A 159 -5.31 30.89 13.87
N ILE A 160 -5.49 30.48 12.61
CA ILE A 160 -4.98 29.19 12.14
C ILE A 160 -3.44 29.19 12.13
N LEU A 161 -2.81 30.30 11.73
CA LEU A 161 -1.36 30.45 11.77
C LEU A 161 -0.80 30.32 13.20
N GLU A 162 -1.47 30.89 14.20
CA GLU A 162 -1.09 30.71 15.62
C GLU A 162 -1.10 29.23 16.03
N ILE A 163 -2.10 28.47 15.58
CA ILE A 163 -2.16 27.01 15.79
C ILE A 163 -0.97 26.33 15.08
N PHE A 164 -0.62 26.76 13.86
CA PHE A 164 0.54 26.23 13.14
C PHE A 164 1.86 26.54 13.85
N PHE A 165 2.02 27.73 14.41
CA PHE A 165 3.18 28.08 15.21
C PHE A 165 3.25 27.27 16.51
N ALA A 166 2.11 26.93 17.13
CA ALA A 166 2.08 26.07 18.30
C ALA A 166 2.62 24.66 18.02
N MET A 167 2.40 24.12 16.81
CA MET A 167 2.96 22.82 16.40
C MET A 167 4.49 22.80 16.34
N ARG A 168 5.15 23.96 16.22
CA ARG A 168 6.62 24.03 16.23
C ARG A 168 7.23 23.82 17.61
N LYS A 169 6.43 23.91 18.68
CA LYS A 169 6.93 23.78 20.05
C LYS A 169 7.26 22.31 20.35
N PRO A 170 8.48 22.02 20.87
CA PRO A 170 8.88 20.65 21.20
C PRO A 170 8.00 20.07 22.31
N GLY A 171 7.66 18.78 22.21
CA GLY A 171 6.77 18.08 23.16
C GLY A 171 5.28 18.18 22.86
N THR A 172 4.89 18.90 21.80
CA THR A 172 3.49 18.98 21.37
C THR A 172 3.08 17.70 20.64
N ASN A 173 1.98 17.07 21.06
CA ASN A 173 1.40 15.97 20.31
C ASN A 173 0.62 16.53 19.11
N ILE A 174 1.28 16.57 17.95
CA ILE A 174 0.77 17.13 16.70
C ILE A 174 -0.54 16.43 16.29
N GLN A 175 -0.61 15.11 16.47
CA GLN A 175 -1.77 14.30 16.10
C GLN A 175 -3.02 14.66 16.92
N ILE A 176 -2.84 14.89 18.24
CA ILE A 176 -3.92 15.37 19.12
C ILE A 176 -4.37 16.78 18.71
N LEU A 177 -3.43 17.66 18.35
CA LEU A 177 -3.74 19.03 17.92
C LEU A 177 -4.54 19.04 16.60
N GLN A 178 -4.14 18.20 15.64
CA GLN A 178 -4.81 18.02 14.35
C GLN A 178 -6.23 17.48 14.50
N GLN A 179 -6.43 16.45 15.32
CA GLN A 179 -7.74 15.82 15.53
C GLN A 179 -8.70 16.68 16.36
N ASN A 180 -8.22 17.27 17.46
CA ASN A 180 -9.13 17.94 18.41
C ASN A 180 -9.41 19.42 18.11
N LEU A 181 -8.49 20.13 17.46
CA LEU A 181 -8.60 21.58 17.25
C LEU A 181 -8.81 21.89 15.77
N LEU A 182 -7.93 21.42 14.88
CA LEU A 182 -8.02 21.78 13.46
C LEU A 182 -9.25 21.17 12.80
N GLN A 183 -9.64 19.94 13.13
CA GLN A 183 -10.82 19.31 12.55
C GLN A 183 -12.13 20.06 12.88
N LYS A 184 -12.24 20.68 14.07
CA LYS A 184 -13.38 21.52 14.45
C LYS A 184 -13.46 22.81 13.65
N HIS A 185 -12.32 23.34 13.23
CA HIS A 185 -12.20 24.57 12.47
C HIS A 185 -12.27 24.36 10.94
N ARG A 186 -12.68 23.18 10.46
CA ARG A 186 -12.77 22.86 9.02
C ARG A 186 -13.57 23.90 8.22
N TYR A 187 -14.68 24.40 8.77
CA TYR A 187 -15.49 25.42 8.10
C TYR A 187 -14.71 26.72 7.82
N LEU A 188 -13.78 27.09 8.70
CA LEU A 188 -12.97 28.30 8.54
C LEU A 188 -12.09 28.21 7.29
N VAL A 189 -11.52 27.05 7.01
CA VAL A 189 -10.67 26.82 5.83
C VAL A 189 -11.50 26.77 4.55
N LEU A 190 -12.69 26.15 4.59
CA LEU A 190 -13.62 26.20 3.46
C LEU A 190 -14.00 27.65 3.13
N PHE A 191 -14.26 28.47 4.14
CA PHE A 191 -14.53 29.90 3.95
C PHE A 191 -13.37 30.64 3.29
N LEU A 192 -12.12 30.39 3.73
CA LEU A 192 -10.92 30.95 3.11
C LEU A 192 -10.80 30.51 1.64
N LYS A 193 -11.09 29.25 1.33
CA LYS A 193 -11.02 28.71 -0.04
C LYS A 193 -12.04 29.37 -0.97
N GLU A 194 -13.28 29.59 -0.49
CA GLU A 194 -14.35 30.21 -1.28
C GLU A 194 -14.14 31.72 -1.49
N HIS A 195 -13.72 32.44 -0.45
CA HIS A 195 -13.72 33.90 -0.45
C HIS A 195 -12.31 34.52 -0.48
N GLY A 196 -11.24 33.75 -0.46
CA GLY A 196 -9.88 34.29 -0.28
C GLY A 196 -8.78 33.39 -0.80
N SER A 197 -8.83 33.04 -2.09
CA SER A 197 -7.86 32.12 -2.74
C SER A 197 -6.39 32.45 -2.43
N GLU A 198 -6.00 33.73 -2.49
CA GLU A 198 -4.61 34.15 -2.16
C GLU A 198 -4.26 33.93 -0.68
N THR A 199 -5.18 34.25 0.24
CA THR A 199 -4.97 34.03 1.68
C THR A 199 -4.93 32.54 2.01
N TYR A 200 -5.77 31.74 1.35
CA TYR A 200 -5.76 30.28 1.46
C TYR A 200 -4.45 29.68 0.94
N ALA A 201 -3.96 30.11 -0.23
CA ALA A 201 -2.68 29.66 -0.77
C ALA A 201 -1.51 29.97 0.18
N ASN A 202 -1.48 31.18 0.76
CA ASN A 202 -0.49 31.57 1.76
C ASN A 202 -0.58 30.70 3.04
N LEU A 203 -1.79 30.37 3.48
CA LEU A 203 -2.02 29.48 4.62
C LEU A 203 -1.51 28.06 4.33
N CYS A 204 -1.81 27.51 3.15
CA CYS A 204 -1.31 26.22 2.70
C CYS A 204 0.21 26.20 2.65
N ALA A 205 0.85 27.21 2.04
CA ALA A 205 2.30 27.33 1.99
C ALA A 205 2.93 27.40 3.40
N SER A 206 2.30 28.11 4.33
CA SER A 206 2.75 28.19 5.73
C SER A 206 2.62 26.86 6.47
N TYR A 207 1.53 26.12 6.25
CA TYR A 207 1.36 24.75 6.78
C TYR A 207 2.46 23.83 6.23
N VAL A 208 2.62 23.80 4.91
CA VAL A 208 3.61 22.99 4.20
C VAL A 208 5.01 23.27 4.75
N GLY A 209 5.42 24.54 4.79
CA GLY A 209 6.76 24.91 5.28
C GLY A 209 6.96 24.59 6.77
N THR A 210 5.92 24.70 7.59
CA THR A 210 5.99 24.35 9.01
C THR A 210 6.12 22.85 9.21
N MET A 211 5.24 22.07 8.58
CA MET A 211 5.17 20.63 8.78
C MET A 211 6.37 19.91 8.15
N ASN A 212 6.80 20.35 6.96
CA ASN A 212 8.03 19.88 6.33
C ASN A 212 9.23 20.04 7.27
N LYS A 213 9.43 21.23 7.86
CA LYS A 213 10.54 21.48 8.79
C LYS A 213 10.47 20.66 10.08
N VAL A 214 9.28 20.52 10.66
CA VAL A 214 9.06 19.73 11.90
C VAL A 214 9.31 18.25 11.64
N LEU A 215 8.70 17.69 10.60
CA LEU A 215 8.87 16.29 10.22
C LEU A 215 10.32 15.98 9.81
N SER A 216 10.95 16.80 8.96
CA SER A 216 12.36 16.61 8.59
C SER A 216 13.29 16.58 9.79
N THR A 217 13.04 17.44 10.78
CA THR A 217 13.83 17.45 12.01
C THR A 217 13.58 16.20 12.85
N TYR A 218 12.32 15.77 12.95
CA TYR A 218 11.95 14.54 13.64
C TYR A 218 12.60 13.30 13.00
N PHE A 219 12.50 13.13 11.67
CA PHE A 219 13.13 12.02 10.96
C PHE A 219 14.65 12.07 11.05
N ARG A 220 15.28 13.25 10.97
CA ARG A 220 16.74 13.37 11.12
C ARG A 220 17.21 12.89 12.48
N VAL A 221 16.58 13.36 13.57
CA VAL A 221 16.91 12.93 14.93
C VAL A 221 16.66 11.42 15.11
N TYR A 222 15.59 10.90 14.52
CA TYR A 222 15.26 9.48 14.58
C TYR A 222 16.30 8.61 13.85
N VAL A 223 16.69 9.00 12.63
CA VAL A 223 17.74 8.33 11.83
C VAL A 223 19.07 8.33 12.58
N GLU A 224 19.53 9.48 13.08
CA GLU A 224 20.76 9.57 13.87
C GLU A 224 20.72 8.67 15.12
N ALA A 225 19.56 8.56 15.77
CA ALA A 225 19.39 7.70 16.94
C ALA A 225 19.39 6.21 16.59
N LEU A 226 18.84 5.85 15.43
CA LEU A 226 18.86 4.47 14.90
C LEU A 226 20.26 4.05 14.45
N GLU A 227 21.04 4.94 13.84
CA GLU A 227 22.42 4.65 13.42
C GLU A 227 23.31 4.26 14.61
N ARG A 228 23.11 4.88 15.78
CA ARG A 228 23.82 4.50 17.03
C ARG A 228 23.47 3.10 17.54
N LEU A 229 22.33 2.55 17.11
CA LEU A 229 21.85 1.22 17.50
C LEU A 229 22.26 0.14 16.48
N LYS A 230 22.95 0.50 15.41
CA LYS A 230 23.39 -0.43 14.37
C LYS A 230 24.44 -1.38 14.91
N LEU A 231 24.28 -2.68 14.61
CA LEU A 231 25.36 -3.65 14.75
C LEU A 231 26.51 -3.25 13.83
N ASP A 232 27.71 -3.11 14.40
CA ASP A 232 28.93 -3.02 13.62
C ASP A 232 29.18 -4.42 13.04
N ASN A 233 28.75 -4.63 11.80
CA ASN A 233 29.24 -5.78 11.02
C ASN A 233 30.76 -5.63 11.01
N GLY A 234 31.50 -6.57 11.60
CA GLY A 234 32.92 -6.48 11.97
C GLY A 234 33.94 -6.26 10.85
N VAL A 235 33.70 -5.29 9.97
CA VAL A 235 34.70 -4.63 9.15
C VAL A 235 35.19 -3.44 10.00
N SER A 236 36.12 -3.72 10.91
CA SER A 236 36.86 -2.67 11.60
C SER A 236 37.38 -1.67 10.57
N SER A 237 37.13 -0.37 10.80
CA SER A 237 37.54 0.73 9.92
C SER A 237 39.06 0.91 9.75
N ASP A 238 39.87 -0.03 10.25
CA ASP A 238 41.34 -0.01 10.21
C ASP A 238 41.95 -0.58 8.93
N LEU A 239 41.14 -1.03 7.96
CA LEU A 239 41.63 -1.53 6.65
C LEU A 239 41.20 -0.67 5.45
N SER A 240 40.97 0.63 5.66
CA SER A 240 40.73 1.62 4.59
C SER A 240 41.92 1.84 3.62
N GLY A 241 43.01 1.09 3.74
CA GLY A 241 44.26 1.31 2.98
C GLY A 241 44.63 0.24 1.95
N TYR A 242 43.95 -0.90 1.93
CA TYR A 242 44.22 -1.96 0.95
C TYR A 242 42.89 -2.53 0.46
N ASP A 243 42.75 -2.68 -0.86
CA ASP A 243 41.65 -3.39 -1.51
C ASP A 243 41.47 -4.76 -0.85
N THR A 244 40.60 -4.82 0.16
CA THR A 244 40.36 -6.05 0.90
C THR A 244 39.42 -6.84 0.03
N SER A 245 39.99 -7.70 -0.82
CA SER A 245 39.18 -8.53 -1.71
C SER A 245 38.17 -9.32 -0.87
N LEU A 246 36.94 -9.48 -1.36
CA LEU A 246 35.91 -10.31 -0.70
C LEU A 246 36.41 -11.71 -0.34
N ILE A 247 37.44 -12.18 -1.04
CA ILE A 247 38.16 -13.40 -0.73
C ILE A 247 38.71 -13.34 0.69
N ASP A 248 39.35 -12.26 1.14
CA ASP A 248 39.83 -12.09 2.53
C ASP A 248 38.70 -12.18 3.57
N ILE A 249 37.51 -11.63 3.27
CA ILE A 249 36.34 -11.68 4.17
C ILE A 249 35.79 -13.12 4.26
N ILE A 250 35.73 -13.82 3.12
CA ILE A 250 35.24 -15.20 3.02
C ILE A 250 36.27 -16.19 3.60
N THR A 251 37.58 -15.96 3.41
CA THR A 251 38.66 -16.85 3.88
C THR A 251 39.03 -16.64 5.35
N ARG A 252 38.97 -15.40 5.86
CA ARG A 252 39.20 -15.12 7.31
C ARG A 252 38.00 -15.48 8.19
N GLY A 253 36.87 -15.88 7.60
CA GLY A 253 35.72 -16.44 8.29
C GLY A 253 36.03 -17.67 9.16
N ARG A 254 37.23 -18.26 9.04
CA ARG A 254 37.72 -19.34 9.92
C ARG A 254 37.93 -18.92 11.37
N GLU A 255 38.19 -17.65 11.67
CA GLU A 255 38.50 -17.19 13.05
C GLU A 255 37.30 -16.57 13.80
N HIS A 256 36.22 -16.18 13.10
CA HIS A 256 35.03 -15.49 13.66
C HIS A 256 33.71 -16.23 13.37
N LEU A 257 33.76 -17.57 13.34
CA LEU A 257 32.66 -18.50 12.97
C LEU A 257 31.28 -18.26 13.61
N GLY A 258 31.20 -17.52 14.72
CA GLY A 258 29.94 -17.15 15.36
C GLY A 258 29.19 -16.02 14.66
N ASP A 259 29.89 -14.96 14.25
CA ASP A 259 29.27 -13.71 13.77
C ASP A 259 29.02 -13.68 12.25
N HIS A 260 29.81 -14.41 11.45
CA HIS A 260 29.67 -14.40 9.98
C HIS A 260 28.65 -15.40 9.42
N ARG A 261 28.25 -16.41 10.21
CA ARG A 261 27.17 -17.33 9.83
C ARG A 261 25.87 -16.57 9.59
N PHE A 262 25.63 -15.51 10.37
CA PHE A 262 24.50 -14.59 10.25
C PHE A 262 24.42 -13.85 8.91
N MET A 263 25.53 -13.72 8.16
CA MET A 263 25.54 -12.99 6.87
C MET A 263 24.93 -13.81 5.73
N PHE A 264 25.12 -15.13 5.74
CA PHE A 264 24.65 -16.01 4.66
C PHE A 264 23.39 -16.80 5.03
N SER A 265 23.14 -17.04 6.32
CA SER A 265 21.95 -17.77 6.78
C SER A 265 20.78 -16.83 7.09
N LEU A 266 19.58 -17.18 6.64
CA LEU A 266 18.36 -16.44 6.95
C LEU A 266 17.93 -16.60 8.41
N GLY A 267 17.92 -17.83 8.95
CA GLY A 267 17.65 -18.13 10.37
C GLY A 267 16.51 -17.30 11.00
N GLU A 268 16.79 -16.68 12.15
CA GLU A 268 15.83 -15.83 12.86
C GLU A 268 15.52 -14.49 12.14
N ARG A 269 16.32 -14.07 11.16
CA ARG A 269 16.13 -12.83 10.39
C ARG A 269 14.85 -12.89 9.55
N ALA A 270 14.41 -14.09 9.17
CA ALA A 270 13.12 -14.32 8.50
C ALA A 270 11.92 -13.80 9.32
N ASN A 271 12.01 -13.80 10.66
CA ASN A 271 10.90 -13.41 11.52
C ASN A 271 10.52 -11.93 11.34
N ILE A 272 11.45 -11.09 10.89
CA ILE A 272 11.17 -9.68 10.57
C ILE A 272 10.06 -9.56 9.53
N LEU A 273 9.98 -10.50 8.58
CA LEU A 273 8.94 -10.52 7.56
C LEU A 273 7.57 -10.96 8.08
N LYS A 274 7.52 -11.64 9.24
CA LYS A 274 6.29 -12.01 9.94
C LYS A 274 5.83 -10.90 10.89
N GLU A 275 6.78 -10.15 11.44
CA GLU A 275 6.56 -9.06 12.40
C GLU A 275 6.44 -7.68 11.73
N ILE A 276 6.07 -7.62 10.46
CA ILE A 276 6.04 -6.36 9.70
C ILE A 276 5.11 -5.30 10.28
N ASP A 277 4.00 -5.71 10.89
CA ASP A 277 3.01 -4.78 11.45
C ASP A 277 3.36 -4.26 12.87
N GLN A 278 4.37 -4.84 13.54
CA GLN A 278 4.77 -4.40 14.88
C GLN A 278 5.16 -2.90 14.92
N PRO A 279 5.16 -2.22 16.07
CA PRO A 279 5.70 -0.88 16.13
C PRO A 279 7.19 -0.86 15.76
N GLY A 280 7.66 0.28 15.24
CA GLY A 280 9.08 0.51 14.99
C GLY A 280 9.89 0.59 16.29
N LEU A 281 11.21 0.48 16.19
CA LEU A 281 12.10 0.66 17.34
C LEU A 281 11.92 2.04 17.99
N VAL A 282 11.90 2.07 19.32
CA VAL A 282 11.91 3.30 20.13
C VAL A 282 13.35 3.55 20.62
N PRO A 283 14.10 4.50 20.02
CA PRO A 283 15.54 4.59 20.21
C PRO A 283 15.95 4.81 21.67
N HIS A 284 15.17 5.58 22.45
CA HIS A 284 15.46 5.82 23.86
C HIS A 284 15.39 4.54 24.72
N ILE A 285 14.47 3.61 24.42
CA ILE A 285 14.33 2.36 25.19
C ILE A 285 15.46 1.39 24.80
N SER A 286 15.78 1.33 23.51
CA SER A 286 16.84 0.47 22.98
C SER A 286 18.24 0.92 23.41
N GLN A 287 18.49 2.23 23.50
CA GLN A 287 19.75 2.77 24.00
C GLN A 287 19.99 2.43 25.48
N VAL A 288 18.94 2.47 26.31
CA VAL A 288 19.03 2.08 27.73
C VAL A 288 19.32 0.59 27.89
N SER A 289 18.82 -0.25 26.99
CA SER A 289 19.08 -1.69 27.01
C SER A 289 20.40 -2.12 26.36
N SER A 290 21.17 -1.18 25.78
CA SER A 290 22.45 -1.44 25.08
C SER A 290 22.38 -2.54 24.00
N ARG A 291 21.19 -2.81 23.44
CA ARG A 291 21.03 -3.81 22.37
C ARG A 291 21.33 -3.18 21.02
N LYS A 292 22.24 -3.80 20.27
CA LYS A 292 22.50 -3.47 18.86
C LYS A 292 21.60 -4.31 17.94
N TYR A 293 21.18 -3.75 16.81
CA TYR A 293 20.26 -4.38 15.86
C TYR A 293 20.85 -4.50 14.45
N PRO A 294 20.44 -5.54 13.68
CA PRO A 294 20.79 -5.66 12.27
C PRO A 294 20.25 -4.51 11.43
N SER A 295 20.90 -4.24 10.29
CA SER A 295 20.56 -3.11 9.41
C SER A 295 19.15 -3.20 8.85
N GLU A 296 18.65 -4.40 8.58
CA GLU A 296 17.28 -4.64 8.10
C GLU A 296 16.21 -4.28 9.14
N VAL A 297 16.49 -4.43 10.44
CA VAL A 297 15.56 -4.06 11.52
C VAL A 297 15.47 -2.54 11.66
N ILE A 298 16.61 -1.86 11.50
CA ILE A 298 16.70 -0.40 11.46
C ILE A 298 15.91 0.15 10.28
N PHE A 299 16.16 -0.39 9.08
CA PHE A 299 15.43 0.00 7.87
C PHE A 299 13.92 -0.23 8.03
N ARG A 300 13.50 -1.40 8.51
CA ARG A 300 12.09 -1.72 8.78
C ARG A 300 11.45 -0.72 9.74
N SER A 301 12.15 -0.35 10.81
CA SER A 301 11.65 0.62 11.80
C SER A 301 11.50 2.02 11.23
N LEU A 302 12.46 2.47 10.42
CA LEU A 302 12.40 3.75 9.71
C LEU A 302 11.21 3.78 8.74
N GLN A 303 11.07 2.73 7.92
CA GLN A 303 9.94 2.62 6.98
C GLN A 303 8.60 2.58 7.71
N LYS A 304 8.50 1.83 8.82
CA LYS A 304 7.28 1.75 9.62
C LYS A 304 6.87 3.10 10.20
N LEU A 305 7.82 3.85 10.76
CA LEU A 305 7.56 5.21 11.27
C LEU A 305 7.12 6.15 10.15
N LEU A 306 7.77 6.09 8.98
CA LEU A 306 7.38 6.85 7.80
C LEU A 306 5.94 6.52 7.39
N MET A 307 5.61 5.25 7.29
CA MET A 307 4.28 4.78 6.90
C MET A 307 3.18 5.31 7.83
N ASP A 308 3.37 5.18 9.14
CA ASP A 308 2.34 5.57 10.11
C ASP A 308 2.18 7.10 10.16
N THR A 309 3.29 7.84 10.08
CA THR A 309 3.28 9.32 10.02
C THR A 309 2.66 9.83 8.72
N ALA A 310 3.02 9.23 7.59
CA ALA A 310 2.45 9.56 6.28
C ALA A 310 0.95 9.26 6.23
N SER A 311 0.52 8.12 6.80
CA SER A 311 -0.90 7.75 6.84
C SER A 311 -1.72 8.77 7.63
N SER A 312 -1.25 9.19 8.81
CA SER A 312 -1.95 10.19 9.62
C SER A 312 -2.00 11.55 8.97
N GLU A 313 -0.90 12.00 8.36
CA GLU A 313 -0.84 13.30 7.68
C GLU A 313 -1.67 13.34 6.40
N TYR A 314 -1.63 12.28 5.60
CA TYR A 314 -2.42 12.21 4.38
C TYR A 314 -3.92 12.31 4.67
N LEU A 315 -4.41 11.52 5.63
CA LEU A 315 -5.81 11.55 6.06
C LEU A 315 -6.19 12.92 6.63
N PHE A 316 -5.29 13.57 7.36
CA PHE A 316 -5.53 14.93 7.87
C PHE A 316 -5.61 15.95 6.73
N ILE A 317 -4.68 15.93 5.78
CA ILE A 317 -4.64 16.87 4.65
C ILE A 317 -5.89 16.72 3.78
N GLU A 318 -6.27 15.49 3.47
CA GLU A 318 -7.52 15.19 2.75
C GLU A 318 -8.75 15.70 3.51
N ALA A 319 -8.81 15.45 4.83
CA ALA A 319 -9.95 15.86 5.65
C ALA A 319 -10.04 17.37 5.90
N PHE A 320 -8.92 18.09 5.96
CA PHE A 320 -8.87 19.51 6.34
C PHE A 320 -8.76 20.46 5.14
N PHE A 321 -7.88 20.17 4.18
CA PHE A 321 -7.66 21.01 2.99
C PHE A 321 -8.40 20.48 1.74
N GLY A 322 -8.59 19.17 1.64
CA GLY A 322 -9.19 18.53 0.46
C GLY A 322 -8.32 18.64 -0.81
N GLU A 323 -7.00 18.79 -0.63
CA GLU A 323 -6.02 18.88 -1.71
C GLU A 323 -4.87 17.91 -1.44
N GLU A 324 -4.86 16.78 -2.14
CA GLU A 324 -3.85 15.72 -1.98
C GLU A 324 -2.42 16.18 -2.34
N SER A 325 -2.30 17.16 -3.24
CA SER A 325 -0.99 17.68 -3.69
C SER A 325 -0.15 18.30 -2.58
N LEU A 326 -0.79 18.81 -1.52
CA LEU A 326 -0.11 19.40 -0.36
C LEU A 326 0.73 18.37 0.40
N PHE A 327 0.30 17.09 0.40
CA PHE A 327 1.03 16.02 1.07
C PHE A 327 2.45 15.87 0.52
N TYR A 328 2.60 15.87 -0.81
CA TYR A 328 3.91 15.68 -1.45
C TYR A 328 4.88 16.82 -1.13
N GLN A 329 4.37 18.05 -0.98
CA GLN A 329 5.20 19.20 -0.58
C GLN A 329 5.59 19.14 0.91
N VAL A 330 4.70 18.64 1.77
CA VAL A 330 5.00 18.41 3.20
C VAL A 330 6.10 17.35 3.34
N PHE A 331 6.00 16.25 2.58
CA PHE A 331 6.91 15.10 2.70
C PHE A 331 8.20 15.20 1.88
N GLU A 332 8.37 16.23 1.03
CA GLU A 332 9.61 16.47 0.29
C GLU A 332 10.85 16.49 1.19
N GLY A 333 10.77 17.19 2.32
CA GLY A 333 11.87 17.29 3.28
C GLY A 333 12.14 15.97 4.02
N PRO A 334 11.13 15.31 4.61
CA PRO A 334 11.29 13.97 5.19
C PRO A 334 11.87 12.93 4.21
N PHE A 335 11.39 12.91 2.97
CA PHE A 335 11.93 12.00 1.95
C PHE A 335 13.40 12.31 1.65
N ALA A 336 13.79 13.58 1.54
CA ALA A 336 15.19 13.96 1.32
C ALA A 336 16.12 13.48 2.44
N VAL A 337 15.67 13.52 3.71
CA VAL A 337 16.45 13.01 4.85
C VAL A 337 16.65 11.49 4.74
N ILE A 338 15.61 10.76 4.35
CA ILE A 338 15.67 9.30 4.20
C ILE A 338 16.54 8.93 2.99
N ASP A 339 16.38 9.62 1.86
CA ASP A 339 17.20 9.44 0.66
C ASP A 339 18.68 9.64 0.99
N GLN A 340 19.03 10.72 1.69
CA GLN A 340 20.41 10.99 2.11
C GLN A 340 20.97 9.87 3.01
N HIS A 341 20.15 9.32 3.92
CA HIS A 341 20.56 8.20 4.76
C HIS A 341 20.78 6.91 3.94
N LEU A 342 19.91 6.62 2.97
CA LEU A 342 20.07 5.47 2.09
C LEU A 342 21.32 5.62 1.21
N ASP A 343 21.60 6.80 0.69
CA ASP A 343 22.80 7.10 -0.10
C ASP A 343 24.10 6.89 0.70
N LEU A 344 24.10 7.15 2.01
CA LEU A 344 25.26 6.92 2.89
C LEU A 344 25.40 5.46 3.33
N THR A 345 24.29 4.75 3.52
CA THR A 345 24.29 3.40 4.11
C THR A 345 24.40 2.28 3.08
N LEU A 346 23.75 2.41 1.93
CA LEU A 346 23.70 1.36 0.90
C LEU A 346 25.07 1.05 0.27
N PRO A 347 25.94 2.02 -0.06
CA PRO A 347 27.27 1.73 -0.63
C PRO A 347 28.18 0.91 0.29
N ASN A 348 27.96 1.01 1.60
CA ASN A 348 28.72 0.29 2.64
C ASN A 348 28.06 -1.04 3.03
N CYS A 349 26.88 -1.34 2.51
CA CYS A 349 26.20 -2.60 2.78
C CYS A 349 26.71 -3.68 1.83
N HIS A 350 27.42 -4.67 2.37
CA HIS A 350 27.94 -5.83 1.64
C HIS A 350 27.14 -7.11 1.91
N ASP A 351 26.14 -7.08 2.78
CA ASP A 351 25.27 -8.22 3.06
C ASP A 351 24.12 -8.29 2.04
N ALA A 352 24.23 -9.23 1.08
CA ALA A 352 23.20 -9.47 0.09
C ALA A 352 21.87 -9.99 0.68
N VAL A 353 21.90 -10.78 1.76
CA VAL A 353 20.67 -11.25 2.43
C VAL A 353 19.97 -10.08 3.10
N CYS A 354 20.73 -9.17 3.74
CA CYS A 354 20.19 -7.92 4.29
C CYS A 354 19.50 -7.06 3.23
N LEU A 355 20.16 -6.84 2.09
CA LEU A 355 19.59 -6.07 0.98
C LEU A 355 18.32 -6.73 0.44
N MET A 356 18.31 -8.05 0.30
CA MET A 356 17.13 -8.79 -0.14
C MET A 356 15.98 -8.70 0.88
N LEU A 357 16.28 -8.77 2.18
CA LEU A 357 15.30 -8.53 3.23
C LEU A 357 14.72 -7.11 3.14
N MET A 358 15.54 -6.07 2.93
CA MET A 358 15.06 -4.70 2.73
C MET A 358 14.11 -4.59 1.52
N ILE A 359 14.39 -5.30 0.43
CA ILE A 359 13.51 -5.36 -0.75
C ILE A 359 12.17 -6.01 -0.38
N CYS A 360 12.18 -7.18 0.27
CA CYS A 360 10.92 -7.85 0.65
C CYS A 360 10.13 -7.07 1.72
N ILE A 361 10.80 -6.38 2.65
CA ILE A 361 10.16 -5.45 3.59
C ILE A 361 9.44 -4.33 2.82
N THR A 362 10.11 -3.73 1.84
CA THR A 362 9.55 -2.63 1.04
C THR A 362 8.29 -3.09 0.29
N ARG A 363 8.33 -4.27 -0.34
CA ARG A 363 7.15 -4.84 -1.02
C ARG A 363 6.01 -5.18 -0.09
N LYS A 364 6.29 -5.80 1.06
CA LYS A 364 5.24 -6.07 2.05
C LYS A 364 4.63 -4.78 2.59
N HIS A 365 5.42 -3.72 2.78
CA HIS A 365 4.91 -2.39 3.12
C HIS A 365 4.05 -1.78 2.00
N GLN A 366 4.38 -1.96 0.72
CA GLN A 366 3.51 -1.59 -0.41
C GLN A 366 2.16 -2.31 -0.32
N LEU A 367 2.15 -3.62 -0.04
CA LEU A 367 0.91 -4.38 0.14
C LEU A 367 0.09 -3.87 1.32
N VAL A 368 0.74 -3.53 2.45
CA VAL A 368 0.05 -2.94 3.61
C VAL A 368 -0.58 -1.59 3.26
N MET A 369 0.11 -0.72 2.52
CA MET A 369 -0.47 0.56 2.07
C MET A 369 -1.62 0.38 1.07
N SER A 370 -1.49 -0.59 0.16
CA SER A 370 -2.56 -0.96 -0.76
C SER A 370 -3.80 -1.43 -0.01
N TYR A 371 -3.62 -2.28 1.03
CA TYR A 371 -4.71 -2.72 1.90
C TYR A 371 -5.37 -1.56 2.66
N ARG A 372 -4.57 -0.58 3.13
CA ARG A 372 -5.07 0.66 3.75
C ARG A 372 -5.76 1.60 2.75
N ARG A 373 -5.64 1.37 1.44
CA ARG A 373 -6.12 2.23 0.34
C ARG A 373 -5.51 3.64 0.36
N LEU A 374 -4.23 3.75 0.68
CA LEU A 374 -3.50 5.02 0.75
C LEU A 374 -2.39 5.05 -0.33
N PRO A 375 -2.58 5.74 -1.46
CA PRO A 375 -1.61 5.76 -2.57
C PRO A 375 -0.39 6.67 -2.30
N CYS A 376 -0.39 7.42 -1.19
CA CYS A 376 0.56 8.51 -0.91
C CYS A 376 2.06 8.13 -0.91
N LEU A 377 2.40 6.85 -0.70
CA LEU A 377 3.78 6.36 -0.64
C LEU A 377 4.19 5.45 -1.81
N GLU A 378 3.33 5.24 -2.81
CA GLU A 378 3.62 4.33 -3.93
C GLU A 378 4.93 4.72 -4.65
N ASN A 379 5.03 5.98 -5.08
CA ASN A 379 6.22 6.52 -5.76
C ASN A 379 7.49 6.40 -4.90
N TYR A 380 7.36 6.55 -3.58
CA TYR A 380 8.49 6.46 -2.67
C TYR A 380 8.99 5.02 -2.56
N PHE A 381 8.08 4.04 -2.43
CA PHE A 381 8.47 2.64 -2.36
C PHE A 381 9.07 2.14 -3.67
N ASP A 382 8.54 2.56 -4.81
CA ASP A 382 9.12 2.24 -6.11
C ASP A 382 10.53 2.79 -6.24
N LYS A 383 10.75 4.04 -5.81
CA LYS A 383 12.08 4.66 -5.74
C LYS A 383 13.02 3.90 -4.82
N ALA A 384 12.56 3.49 -3.63
CA ALA A 384 13.36 2.70 -2.68
C ALA A 384 13.77 1.35 -3.29
N ILE A 385 12.88 0.66 -4.01
CA ILE A 385 13.17 -0.56 -4.76
C ILE A 385 14.22 -0.29 -5.85
N MET A 386 14.12 0.84 -6.56
CA MET A 386 15.11 1.26 -7.56
C MET A 386 16.50 1.55 -6.98
N TYR A 387 16.62 1.91 -5.69
CA TYR A 387 17.92 2.02 -5.03
C TYR A 387 18.48 0.67 -4.56
N LEU A 388 17.61 -0.19 -4.02
CA LEU A 388 18.02 -1.45 -3.40
C LEU A 388 18.48 -2.50 -4.42
N TRP A 389 17.75 -2.67 -5.54
CA TRP A 389 18.06 -3.69 -6.54
C TRP A 389 19.43 -3.54 -7.22
N PRO A 390 19.81 -2.34 -7.72
CA PRO A 390 21.13 -2.15 -8.31
C PRO A 390 22.25 -2.48 -7.32
N ARG A 391 22.09 -2.08 -6.05
CA ARG A 391 23.08 -2.39 -5.02
C ARG A 391 23.14 -3.88 -4.72
N PHE A 392 22.00 -4.54 -4.57
CA PHE A 392 21.93 -5.99 -4.41
C PHE A 392 22.65 -6.71 -5.56
N LYS A 393 22.39 -6.29 -6.81
CA LYS A 393 23.03 -6.88 -7.99
C LYS A 393 24.55 -6.74 -7.96
N VAL A 394 25.06 -5.55 -7.62
CA VAL A 394 26.51 -5.33 -7.50
C VAL A 394 27.12 -6.27 -6.46
N VAL A 395 26.54 -6.36 -5.26
CA VAL A 395 27.04 -7.26 -4.20
C VAL A 395 26.94 -8.73 -4.62
N PHE A 396 25.84 -9.12 -5.26
CA PHE A 396 25.64 -10.49 -5.75
C PHE A 396 26.66 -10.87 -6.83
N ASP A 397 26.89 -9.99 -7.81
CA ASP A 397 27.88 -10.23 -8.86
C ASP A 397 29.31 -10.26 -8.26
N MET A 398 29.60 -9.48 -7.20
CA MET A 398 30.87 -9.57 -6.46
C MET A 398 31.04 -10.94 -5.79
N TYR A 399 30.00 -11.49 -5.15
CA TYR A 399 30.03 -12.84 -4.57
C TYR A 399 30.23 -13.92 -5.62
N LEU A 400 29.57 -13.78 -6.76
CA LEU A 400 29.69 -14.71 -7.87
C LEU A 400 31.09 -14.66 -8.49
N GLN A 401 31.65 -13.47 -8.67
CA GLN A 401 33.00 -13.28 -9.16
C GLN A 401 34.03 -13.87 -8.20
N SER A 402 33.82 -13.70 -6.88
CA SER A 402 34.66 -14.32 -5.85
C SER A 402 34.70 -15.84 -6.03
N LEU A 403 33.56 -16.50 -6.22
CA LEU A 403 33.50 -17.96 -6.46
C LEU A 403 34.31 -18.40 -7.69
N TYR A 404 34.23 -17.64 -8.78
CA TYR A 404 34.95 -17.98 -10.01
C TYR A 404 36.47 -17.78 -9.90
N GLN A 405 36.89 -16.75 -9.15
CA GLN A 405 38.29 -16.35 -8.98
C GLN A 405 39.01 -17.07 -7.82
N CYS A 406 38.28 -17.81 -6.97
CA CYS A 406 38.87 -18.62 -5.91
C CYS A 406 39.92 -19.61 -6.44
N ASP A 407 41.14 -19.54 -5.91
CA ASP A 407 42.18 -20.54 -6.17
C ASP A 407 41.93 -21.78 -5.30
N ALA A 408 41.73 -22.93 -5.94
CA ALA A 408 41.48 -24.19 -5.26
C ALA A 408 42.67 -24.63 -4.38
N LYS A 409 43.88 -24.11 -4.64
CA LYS A 409 45.10 -24.47 -3.90
C LYS A 409 45.24 -23.73 -2.57
N THR A 410 44.76 -22.49 -2.47
CA THR A 410 44.83 -21.69 -1.23
C THR A 410 43.72 -22.04 -0.26
N LEU A 411 42.59 -22.52 -0.78
CA LEU A 411 41.42 -22.96 -0.02
C LEU A 411 41.48 -24.43 0.41
N TRP A 412 42.48 -25.17 -0.07
CA TRP A 412 42.60 -26.59 0.18
C TRP A 412 42.79 -26.89 1.67
N ILE A 413 41.90 -27.72 2.20
CA ILE A 413 42.01 -28.31 3.52
C ILE A 413 42.11 -29.82 3.30
N ASP A 414 43.16 -30.44 3.86
CA ASP A 414 43.33 -31.88 3.73
C ASP A 414 42.19 -32.61 4.46
N GLY A 415 41.42 -33.41 3.72
CA GLY A 415 40.27 -34.14 4.24
C GLY A 415 39.07 -34.19 3.29
N THR A 416 38.27 -35.24 3.41
CA THR A 416 37.07 -35.49 2.58
C THR A 416 35.80 -34.87 3.17
N HIS A 417 35.91 -34.11 4.25
CA HIS A 417 34.79 -33.45 4.91
C HIS A 417 34.20 -32.31 4.07
N PRO A 418 32.92 -31.93 4.31
CA PRO A 418 32.28 -30.85 3.58
C PRO A 418 33.04 -29.53 3.73
N HIS A 419 33.23 -28.82 2.61
CA HIS A 419 34.00 -27.60 2.58
C HIS A 419 33.18 -26.42 3.11
N HIS A 420 33.74 -25.63 4.04
CA HIS A 420 33.05 -24.52 4.69
C HIS A 420 32.50 -23.48 3.69
N ILE A 421 33.26 -23.13 2.64
CA ILE A 421 32.78 -22.21 1.59
C ILE A 421 31.55 -22.76 0.89
N VAL A 422 31.55 -24.05 0.52
CA VAL A 422 30.38 -24.68 -0.12
C VAL A 422 29.19 -24.61 0.81
N ARG A 423 29.38 -24.83 2.12
CA ARG A 423 28.32 -24.66 3.11
C ARG A 423 27.76 -23.24 3.13
N CYS A 424 28.61 -22.22 3.23
CA CYS A 424 28.18 -20.82 3.27
C CYS A 424 27.38 -20.44 2.01
N TYR A 425 27.81 -20.89 0.83
CA TYR A 425 27.11 -20.59 -0.42
C TYR A 425 25.81 -21.38 -0.60
N VAL A 426 25.72 -22.60 -0.05
CA VAL A 426 24.44 -23.33 0.01
C VAL A 426 23.49 -22.65 1.00
N GLU A 427 23.94 -22.27 2.19
CA GLU A 427 23.14 -21.50 3.17
C GLU A 427 22.68 -20.16 2.56
N PHE A 428 23.53 -19.49 1.79
CA PHE A 428 23.21 -18.27 1.05
C PHE A 428 22.15 -18.50 -0.03
N THR A 429 22.33 -19.53 -0.86
CA THR A 429 21.39 -19.87 -1.93
C THR A 429 20.03 -20.24 -1.35
N ALA A 430 20.01 -21.05 -0.28
CA ALA A 430 18.78 -21.42 0.43
C ALA A 430 18.04 -20.18 0.95
N SER A 431 18.77 -19.25 1.58
CA SER A 431 18.21 -17.99 2.09
C SER A 431 17.61 -17.13 0.99
N LEU A 432 18.28 -17.01 -0.16
CA LEU A 432 17.76 -16.25 -1.30
C LEU A 432 16.55 -16.93 -1.95
N VAL A 433 16.51 -18.26 -2.03
CA VAL A 433 15.35 -18.99 -2.56
C VAL A 433 14.11 -18.75 -1.69
N GLN A 434 14.25 -18.83 -0.37
CA GLN A 434 13.16 -18.52 0.57
C GLN A 434 12.66 -17.08 0.40
N LEU A 435 13.58 -16.10 0.32
CA LEU A 435 13.22 -14.69 0.14
C LEU A 435 12.60 -14.41 -1.23
N ASN A 436 13.06 -15.08 -2.29
CA ASN A 436 12.51 -14.94 -3.64
C ASN A 436 11.06 -15.44 -3.71
N ALA A 437 10.74 -16.56 -3.03
CA ALA A 437 9.39 -17.08 -2.95
C ALA A 437 8.43 -16.10 -2.24
N GLU A 438 8.90 -15.44 -1.19
CA GLU A 438 8.14 -14.38 -0.47
C GLU A 438 7.98 -13.09 -1.30
N CYS A 439 8.95 -12.77 -2.16
CA CYS A 439 8.99 -11.55 -2.95
C CYS A 439 8.23 -11.66 -4.30
N GLY A 440 8.05 -12.87 -4.85
CA GLY A 440 7.06 -13.21 -5.88
C GLY A 440 7.32 -12.75 -7.32
N ASP A 441 8.52 -12.26 -7.65
CA ASP A 441 8.82 -11.57 -8.91
C ASP A 441 9.73 -12.33 -9.88
N GLY A 442 10.30 -13.47 -9.48
CA GLY A 442 11.12 -14.34 -10.34
C GLY A 442 12.43 -13.71 -10.85
N GLN A 443 12.76 -12.49 -10.42
CA GLN A 443 13.94 -11.76 -10.88
C GLN A 443 15.27 -12.42 -10.47
N LEU A 444 15.24 -13.28 -9.44
CA LEU A 444 16.42 -13.96 -8.93
C LEU A 444 16.67 -15.33 -9.57
N ASP A 445 15.72 -15.91 -10.32
CA ASP A 445 15.82 -17.30 -10.76
C ASP A 445 17.08 -17.56 -11.59
N MET A 446 17.34 -16.71 -12.60
CA MET A 446 18.57 -16.79 -13.41
C MET A 446 19.85 -16.57 -12.59
N ASN A 447 19.80 -15.70 -11.57
CA ASN A 447 20.96 -15.43 -10.72
C ASN A 447 21.26 -16.61 -9.79
N LEU A 448 20.23 -17.26 -9.26
CA LEU A 448 20.34 -18.48 -8.46
C LEU A 448 20.89 -19.65 -9.29
N GLU A 449 20.49 -19.76 -10.56
CA GLU A 449 21.08 -20.73 -11.49
C GLU A 449 22.57 -20.46 -11.75
N ARG A 450 22.96 -19.20 -11.96
CA ARG A 450 24.38 -18.80 -12.09
C ARG A 450 25.18 -19.17 -10.85
N LEU A 451 24.63 -18.90 -9.66
CA LEU A 451 25.26 -19.23 -8.38
C LEU A 451 25.44 -20.74 -8.19
N ARG A 452 24.40 -21.52 -8.48
CA ARG A 452 24.45 -22.99 -8.46
C ARG A 452 25.53 -23.52 -9.41
N SER A 453 25.60 -23.01 -10.63
CA SER A 453 26.63 -23.40 -11.60
C SER A 453 28.04 -23.05 -11.11
N ALA A 454 28.23 -21.91 -10.45
CA ALA A 454 29.51 -21.53 -9.86
C ALA A 454 29.93 -22.47 -8.71
N ILE A 455 28.99 -22.90 -7.86
CA ILE A 455 29.24 -23.89 -6.81
C ILE A 455 29.65 -25.24 -7.41
N ASP A 456 28.96 -25.71 -8.46
CA ASP A 456 29.31 -26.96 -9.14
C ASP A 456 30.74 -26.90 -9.73
N VAL A 457 31.10 -25.78 -10.36
CA VAL A 457 32.46 -25.58 -10.90
C VAL A 457 33.51 -25.56 -9.78
N LEU A 458 33.22 -24.91 -8.65
CA LEU A 458 34.12 -24.89 -7.50
C LEU A 458 34.31 -26.30 -6.92
N LEU A 459 33.23 -27.07 -6.76
CA LEU A 459 33.28 -28.45 -6.27
C LEU A 459 34.15 -29.34 -7.15
N VAL A 460 34.02 -29.24 -8.48
CA VAL A 460 34.85 -30.01 -9.42
C VAL A 460 36.33 -29.60 -9.30
N LYS A 461 36.62 -28.29 -9.23
CA LYS A 461 38.00 -27.80 -9.07
C LYS A 461 38.64 -28.27 -7.76
N LEU A 462 37.88 -28.24 -6.64
CA LEU A 462 38.35 -28.74 -5.35
C LEU A 462 38.55 -30.26 -5.38
N ALA A 463 37.63 -30.99 -6.01
CA ALA A 463 37.75 -32.44 -6.15
C ALA A 463 39.02 -32.83 -6.94
N GLN A 464 39.37 -32.13 -8.01
CA GLN A 464 40.56 -32.42 -8.82
C GLN A 464 41.90 -32.37 -8.05
N ASN A 465 41.94 -31.75 -6.86
CA ASN A 465 43.13 -31.72 -6.02
C ASN A 465 43.40 -33.05 -5.29
N PHE A 466 42.42 -33.96 -5.18
CA PHE A 466 42.65 -35.29 -4.59
C PHE A 466 43.37 -36.22 -5.58
N THR A 467 44.25 -37.06 -5.04
CA THR A 467 45.13 -37.95 -5.81
C THR A 467 44.41 -39.14 -6.47
N THR A 468 43.27 -39.58 -5.94
CA THR A 468 42.53 -40.74 -6.44
C THR A 468 41.07 -40.40 -6.75
N SER A 469 40.55 -40.93 -7.86
CA SER A 469 39.14 -40.78 -8.27
C SER A 469 38.15 -41.09 -7.14
N LYS A 470 38.41 -42.13 -6.36
CA LYS A 470 37.64 -42.51 -5.16
C LYS A 470 37.52 -41.36 -4.15
N LEU A 471 38.63 -40.68 -3.83
CA LEU A 471 38.61 -39.54 -2.89
C LEU A 471 37.92 -38.30 -3.48
N GLN A 472 38.03 -38.10 -4.80
CA GLN A 472 37.31 -37.03 -5.51
C GLN A 472 35.80 -37.21 -5.37
N HIS A 473 35.31 -38.42 -5.69
CA HIS A 473 33.89 -38.75 -5.58
C HIS A 473 33.39 -38.67 -4.13
N LEU A 474 34.17 -39.17 -3.16
CA LEU A 474 33.83 -39.11 -1.74
C LEU A 474 33.70 -37.67 -1.20
N PHE A 475 34.64 -36.79 -1.56
CA PHE A 475 34.56 -35.38 -1.18
C PHE A 475 33.30 -34.71 -1.73
N VAL A 476 32.98 -34.96 -3.00
CA VAL A 476 31.78 -34.42 -3.64
C VAL A 476 30.50 -34.98 -2.99
N LEU A 477 30.47 -36.28 -2.65
CA LEU A 477 29.34 -36.90 -1.92
C LEU A 477 29.07 -36.22 -0.58
N ASN A 478 30.11 -36.02 0.23
CA ASN A 478 29.97 -35.39 1.54
C ASN A 478 29.46 -33.94 1.42
N ASN A 479 29.90 -33.19 0.40
CA ASN A 479 29.42 -31.84 0.14
C ASN A 479 27.97 -31.80 -0.34
N TYR A 480 27.56 -32.71 -1.22
CA TYR A 480 26.15 -32.80 -1.67
C TYR A 480 25.22 -33.23 -0.54
N ASP A 481 25.64 -34.16 0.31
CA ASP A 481 24.87 -34.58 1.50
C ASP A 481 24.65 -33.42 2.49
N MET A 482 25.70 -32.64 2.75
CA MET A 482 25.59 -31.41 3.54
C MET A 482 24.66 -30.40 2.86
N ALA A 483 24.76 -30.22 1.54
CA ALA A 483 23.92 -29.29 0.82
C ALA A 483 22.43 -29.68 0.91
N ILE A 484 22.11 -30.95 0.73
CA ILE A 484 20.75 -31.49 0.89
C ILE A 484 20.24 -31.28 2.32
N SER A 485 21.09 -31.48 3.33
CA SER A 485 20.72 -31.27 4.74
C SER A 485 20.34 -29.81 5.02
N VAL A 486 21.14 -28.85 4.53
CA VAL A 486 20.83 -27.41 4.65
C VAL A 486 19.56 -27.04 3.90
N LEU A 487 19.34 -27.60 2.70
CA LEU A 487 18.15 -27.31 1.90
C LEU A 487 16.87 -27.92 2.50
N LYS A 488 16.96 -29.06 3.19
CA LYS A 488 15.84 -29.63 3.95
C LYS A 488 15.43 -28.74 5.12
N GLU A 489 16.39 -28.11 5.80
CA GLU A 489 16.11 -27.12 6.85
C GLU A 489 15.43 -25.86 6.28
N ALA A 490 15.68 -25.53 5.01
CA ALA A 490 15.09 -24.38 4.34
C ALA A 490 13.63 -24.55 3.89
N GLY A 491 13.04 -25.74 4.04
CA GLY A 491 11.61 -25.95 3.78
C GLY A 491 11.25 -26.20 2.31
N ASP A 492 9.95 -26.12 2.01
CA ASP A 492 9.37 -26.54 0.73
C ASP A 492 9.79 -25.63 -0.44
N GLU A 493 10.14 -24.37 -0.18
CA GLU A 493 10.58 -23.40 -1.19
C GLU A 493 11.89 -23.85 -1.87
N ALA A 494 12.76 -24.56 -1.13
CA ALA A 494 14.05 -25.04 -1.62
C ALA A 494 13.99 -26.41 -2.32
N LYS A 495 12.80 -27.02 -2.45
CA LYS A 495 12.63 -28.40 -2.91
C LYS A 495 13.16 -28.69 -4.31
N ASN A 496 13.03 -27.73 -5.24
CA ASN A 496 13.57 -27.88 -6.59
C ASN A 496 15.10 -27.94 -6.59
N LEU A 497 15.74 -27.10 -5.77
CA LEU A 497 17.18 -27.10 -5.60
C LEU A 497 17.67 -28.35 -4.84
N GLN A 498 16.90 -28.79 -3.84
CA GLN A 498 17.16 -30.04 -3.14
C GLN A 498 17.18 -31.23 -4.10
N ARG A 499 16.16 -31.36 -4.95
CA ARG A 499 16.06 -32.44 -5.95
C ARG A 499 17.25 -32.46 -6.90
N TYR A 500 17.73 -31.28 -7.32
CA TYR A 500 18.93 -31.18 -8.16
C TYR A 500 20.16 -31.80 -7.48
N PHE A 501 20.40 -31.49 -6.21
CA PHE A 501 21.52 -32.07 -5.47
C PHE A 501 21.32 -33.55 -5.16
N GLU A 502 20.09 -34.02 -4.96
CA GLU A 502 19.78 -35.46 -4.80
C GLU A 502 20.10 -36.26 -6.06
N GLU A 503 19.73 -35.78 -7.25
CA GLU A 503 20.06 -36.43 -8.53
C GLU A 503 21.58 -36.48 -8.78
N LYS A 504 22.30 -35.40 -8.43
CA LYS A 504 23.76 -35.35 -8.50
C LYS A 504 24.44 -36.27 -7.48
N LEU A 505 23.90 -36.36 -6.27
CA LEU A 505 24.37 -37.27 -5.23
C LEU A 505 24.24 -38.71 -5.71
N GLU A 506 23.09 -39.11 -6.26
CA GLU A 506 22.87 -40.47 -6.76
C GLU A 506 23.84 -40.85 -7.88
N SER A 507 24.02 -39.96 -8.88
CA SER A 507 24.96 -40.19 -9.97
C SER A 507 26.41 -40.34 -9.47
N ASN A 508 26.84 -39.49 -8.54
CA ASN A 508 28.19 -39.53 -7.98
C ASN A 508 28.38 -40.71 -7.01
N MET A 509 27.31 -41.15 -6.35
CA MET A 509 27.31 -42.33 -5.47
C MET A 509 27.60 -43.59 -6.29
N MET A 510 26.95 -43.74 -7.45
CA MET A 510 27.20 -44.88 -8.32
C MET A 510 28.64 -44.91 -8.85
N ALA A 511 29.22 -43.75 -9.18
CA ALA A 511 30.62 -43.65 -9.58
C ALA A 511 31.60 -44.00 -8.44
N PHE A 512 31.32 -43.54 -7.21
CA PHE A 512 32.10 -43.91 -6.02
C PHE A 512 32.03 -45.41 -5.73
N VAL A 513 30.83 -46.00 -5.80
CA VAL A 513 30.62 -47.43 -5.62
C VAL A 513 31.42 -48.24 -6.64
N ASP A 514 31.46 -47.78 -7.89
CA ASP A 514 32.26 -48.42 -8.93
C ASP A 514 33.77 -48.41 -8.60
N ASP A 515 34.30 -47.25 -8.21
CA ASP A 515 35.70 -47.10 -7.79
C ASP A 515 36.04 -47.96 -6.57
N LEU A 516 35.15 -48.01 -5.57
CA LEU A 516 35.29 -48.82 -4.36
C LEU A 516 35.37 -50.32 -4.69
N LEU A 517 34.48 -50.81 -5.56
CA LEU A 517 34.49 -52.20 -5.98
C LEU A 517 35.71 -52.52 -6.88
N MET A 518 36.15 -51.58 -7.73
CA MET A 518 37.35 -51.72 -8.56
C MET A 518 38.65 -51.81 -7.76
N GLU A 519 38.71 -51.24 -6.57
CA GLU A 519 39.88 -51.34 -5.70
C GLU A 519 40.07 -52.75 -5.13
N HIS A 520 38.97 -53.39 -4.70
CA HIS A 520 39.02 -54.69 -4.05
C HIS A 520 38.76 -55.88 -4.99
N PHE A 521 37.98 -55.69 -6.05
CA PHE A 521 37.49 -56.74 -6.95
C PHE A 521 37.83 -56.51 -8.43
N ARG A 522 38.90 -55.76 -8.73
CA ARG A 522 39.35 -55.42 -10.11
C ARG A 522 39.28 -56.56 -11.11
N GLU A 523 39.89 -57.70 -10.76
CA GLU A 523 40.00 -58.88 -11.62
C GLU A 523 38.62 -59.46 -12.00
N LEU A 524 37.71 -59.50 -11.03
CA LEU A 524 36.33 -59.96 -11.23
C LEU A 524 35.55 -58.99 -12.11
N LEU A 525 35.63 -57.69 -11.81
CA LEU A 525 34.89 -56.67 -12.55
C LEU A 525 35.38 -56.53 -13.98
N ARG A 526 36.70 -56.56 -14.22
CA ARG A 526 37.27 -56.50 -15.57
C ARG A 526 36.80 -57.68 -16.42
N PHE A 527 36.77 -58.88 -15.85
CA PHE A 527 36.29 -60.08 -16.53
C PHE A 527 34.79 -60.04 -16.85
N VAL A 528 33.95 -59.61 -15.91
CA VAL A 528 32.50 -59.51 -16.12
C VAL A 528 32.18 -58.42 -17.14
N ARG A 529 32.85 -57.27 -17.08
CA ARG A 529 32.60 -56.14 -17.98
C ARG A 529 33.10 -56.37 -19.41
N SER A 530 34.24 -57.03 -19.59
CA SER A 530 34.74 -57.36 -20.94
C SER A 530 33.74 -58.24 -21.68
N ARG A 531 33.07 -59.17 -20.98
CA ARG A 531 32.03 -60.03 -21.56
C ARG A 531 30.71 -59.32 -21.85
N VAL A 532 30.31 -58.35 -21.02
CA VAL A 532 29.13 -57.51 -21.30
C VAL A 532 29.33 -56.67 -22.58
N SER A 533 30.56 -56.24 -22.87
CA SER A 533 30.90 -55.57 -24.13
C SER A 533 30.97 -56.51 -25.33
N GLU A 534 31.35 -57.77 -25.12
CA GLU A 534 31.38 -58.82 -26.15
C GLU A 534 29.98 -59.38 -26.48
N ASP A 535 29.03 -59.39 -25.55
CA ASP A 535 27.63 -59.82 -25.78
C ASP A 535 26.89 -58.94 -26.83
N LEU A 536 27.40 -57.74 -27.13
CA LEU A 536 26.89 -56.86 -28.19
C LEU A 536 27.44 -57.18 -29.58
N LEU A 537 28.46 -58.04 -29.69
CA LEU A 537 29.11 -58.45 -30.94
C LEU A 537 29.07 -59.97 -31.04
N PHE A 538 28.09 -60.49 -31.81
CA PHE A 538 27.93 -61.91 -32.08
C PHE A 538 29.24 -62.63 -32.46
N TYR A 539 29.45 -63.80 -31.84
CA TYR A 539 30.44 -64.85 -32.13
C TYR A 539 31.93 -64.43 -32.14
N THR A 540 32.69 -64.71 -31.07
CA THR A 540 33.88 -65.63 -31.12
C THR A 540 34.51 -65.91 -29.74
N GLU A 541 35.05 -67.13 -29.63
CA GLU A 541 36.03 -67.69 -28.66
C GLU A 541 35.71 -67.69 -27.15
N CYS A 542 35.37 -68.88 -26.64
CA CYS A 542 35.41 -69.19 -25.20
C CYS A 542 36.82 -68.94 -24.64
N SER A 543 36.94 -67.98 -23.71
CA SER A 543 38.15 -67.78 -22.93
C SER A 543 38.60 -69.08 -22.24
N ASN A 544 39.91 -69.31 -22.18
CA ASN A 544 40.49 -70.49 -21.53
C ASN A 544 40.18 -70.50 -20.02
N ILE A 545 39.95 -71.69 -19.46
CA ILE A 545 39.78 -71.94 -18.01
C ILE A 545 40.92 -71.31 -17.17
N ALA A 546 42.11 -71.19 -17.77
CA ALA A 546 43.31 -70.63 -17.16
C ALA A 546 43.16 -69.16 -16.71
N ASP A 547 42.33 -68.35 -17.39
CA ASP A 547 42.12 -66.94 -17.03
C ASP A 547 41.02 -66.77 -15.95
N LEU A 548 40.12 -67.75 -15.83
CA LEU A 548 38.97 -67.72 -14.92
C LEU A 548 39.29 -68.32 -13.54
N GLU A 549 40.13 -69.36 -13.51
CA GLU A 549 40.57 -70.01 -12.29
C GLU A 549 41.20 -69.06 -11.24
N PRO A 550 42.12 -68.15 -11.59
CA PRO A 550 42.68 -67.20 -10.63
C PRO A 550 41.64 -66.20 -10.13
N VAL A 551 40.69 -65.78 -10.95
CA VAL A 551 39.63 -64.82 -10.59
C VAL A 551 38.69 -65.42 -9.53
N VAL A 552 38.20 -66.65 -9.77
CA VAL A 552 37.30 -67.34 -8.83
C VAL A 552 38.01 -67.68 -7.51
N LYS A 553 39.25 -68.17 -7.56
CA LYS A 553 40.02 -68.50 -6.36
C LYS A 553 40.37 -67.25 -5.54
N ASN A 554 40.79 -66.16 -6.19
CA ASN A 554 41.14 -64.91 -5.52
C ASN A 554 39.90 -64.28 -4.86
N PHE A 555 38.74 -64.31 -5.53
CA PHE A 555 37.48 -63.87 -4.94
C PHE A 555 37.12 -64.70 -3.70
N ALA A 556 37.13 -66.04 -3.81
CA ALA A 556 36.74 -66.94 -2.72
C ALA A 556 37.58 -66.78 -1.44
N ILE A 557 38.85 -66.35 -1.57
CA ILE A 557 39.75 -66.11 -0.44
C ILE A 557 39.55 -64.72 0.18
N LYS A 558 39.38 -63.67 -0.64
CA LYS A 558 39.46 -62.28 -0.17
C LYS A 558 38.11 -61.61 0.12
N TRP A 559 37.01 -62.13 -0.39
CA TRP A 559 35.73 -61.41 -0.39
C TRP A 559 35.22 -61.00 1.01
N ARG A 560 35.37 -61.83 2.05
CA ARG A 560 34.90 -61.47 3.41
C ARG A 560 35.71 -60.33 4.02
N ASN A 561 37.03 -60.41 3.93
CA ASN A 561 37.93 -59.38 4.45
C ASN A 561 37.77 -58.08 3.66
N ALA A 562 37.63 -58.16 2.33
CA ALA A 562 37.34 -56.99 1.50
C ALA A 562 36.01 -56.31 1.88
N LEU A 563 34.95 -57.08 2.14
CA LEU A 563 33.66 -56.53 2.61
C LEU A 563 33.79 -55.80 3.97
N GLU A 564 34.58 -56.36 4.90
CA GLU A 564 34.82 -55.74 6.21
C GLU A 564 35.63 -54.44 6.10
N ILE A 565 36.67 -54.43 5.26
CA ILE A 565 37.48 -53.24 4.99
C ILE A 565 36.63 -52.15 4.32
N MET A 566 35.87 -52.49 3.27
CA MET A 566 34.98 -51.54 2.59
C MET A 566 33.94 -50.96 3.54
N HIS A 567 33.33 -51.78 4.40
CA HIS A 567 32.37 -51.31 5.39
C HIS A 567 33.03 -50.30 6.35
N ASN A 568 34.18 -50.64 6.94
CA ASN A 568 34.86 -49.76 7.88
C ASN A 568 35.35 -48.46 7.21
N GLU A 569 35.79 -48.53 5.96
CA GLU A 569 36.18 -47.35 5.19
C GLU A 569 35.01 -46.41 4.92
N VAL A 570 33.86 -46.94 4.46
CA VAL A 570 32.67 -46.10 4.18
C VAL A 570 32.14 -45.46 5.45
N VAL A 571 32.12 -46.19 6.57
CA VAL A 571 31.64 -45.69 7.87
C VAL A 571 32.53 -44.60 8.44
N THR A 572 33.85 -44.70 8.28
CA THR A 572 34.80 -43.69 8.77
C THR A 572 34.91 -42.47 7.87
N SER A 573 34.62 -42.62 6.57
CA SER A 573 34.86 -41.59 5.57
C SER A 573 33.63 -40.74 5.21
N CYS A 574 32.42 -41.27 5.45
CA CYS A 574 31.17 -40.53 5.20
C CYS A 574 30.81 -39.67 6.41
N SER A 575 30.48 -38.40 6.18
CA SER A 575 30.00 -37.51 7.25
C SER A 575 28.59 -37.84 7.75
N ASN A 576 27.81 -38.60 6.98
CA ASN A 576 26.44 -38.99 7.31
C ASN A 576 26.24 -40.52 7.22
N LEU A 577 25.75 -41.10 8.30
CA LEU A 577 25.53 -42.54 8.46
C LEU A 577 24.51 -43.10 7.45
N LEU A 578 23.48 -42.32 7.10
CA LEU A 578 22.45 -42.73 6.15
C LEU A 578 23.01 -42.87 4.73
N SER A 579 23.87 -41.92 4.34
CA SER A 579 24.54 -41.91 3.05
C SER A 579 25.58 -43.03 2.97
N GLY A 580 26.31 -43.30 4.05
CA GLY A 580 27.16 -44.48 4.18
C GLY A 580 26.39 -45.81 4.01
N MET A 581 25.20 -45.91 4.60
CA MET A 581 24.34 -47.09 4.45
C MET A 581 23.87 -47.29 3.01
N ALA A 582 23.48 -46.21 2.32
CA ALA A 582 23.05 -46.24 0.93
C ALA A 582 24.19 -46.70 -0.01
N ILE A 583 25.40 -46.16 0.19
CA ILE A 583 26.62 -46.55 -0.53
C ILE A 583 26.90 -48.05 -0.35
N ILE A 584 26.91 -48.53 0.89
CA ILE A 584 27.18 -49.95 1.18
C ILE A 584 26.12 -50.85 0.54
N LYS A 585 24.84 -50.51 0.64
CA LYS A 585 23.76 -51.27 0.00
C LYS A 585 23.90 -51.32 -1.52
N ALA A 586 24.21 -50.19 -2.15
CA ALA A 586 24.44 -50.12 -3.59
C ALA A 586 25.66 -50.95 -4.02
N ALA A 587 26.78 -50.83 -3.31
CA ALA A 587 27.99 -51.61 -3.56
C ALA A 587 27.75 -53.12 -3.41
N MET A 588 27.02 -53.52 -2.36
CA MET A 588 26.68 -54.92 -2.12
C MET A 588 25.72 -55.48 -3.18
N ALA A 589 24.74 -54.69 -3.62
CA ALA A 589 23.83 -55.08 -4.69
C ALA A 589 24.56 -55.25 -6.02
N GLN A 590 25.45 -54.32 -6.37
CA GLN A 590 26.26 -54.38 -7.58
C GLN A 590 27.23 -55.57 -7.57
N LEU A 591 27.95 -55.77 -6.46
CA LEU A 591 28.84 -56.92 -6.28
C LEU A 591 28.11 -58.26 -6.43
N LEU A 592 26.90 -58.37 -5.85
CA LEU A 592 26.08 -59.58 -5.97
C LEU A 592 25.63 -59.82 -7.41
N ASN A 593 25.26 -58.77 -8.15
CA ASN A 593 24.86 -58.87 -9.55
C ASN A 593 26.04 -59.30 -10.44
N ASP A 594 27.21 -58.67 -10.25
CA ASP A 594 28.42 -59.00 -10.99
C ASP A 594 28.92 -60.42 -10.68
N TYR A 595 28.80 -60.87 -9.43
CA TYR A 595 29.11 -62.24 -9.04
C TYR A 595 28.12 -63.27 -9.62
N ASN A 596 26.82 -62.95 -9.67
CA ASN A 596 25.84 -63.81 -10.32
C ASN A 596 26.16 -64.00 -11.80
N ARG A 597 26.51 -62.91 -12.50
CA ARG A 597 26.95 -62.96 -13.91
C ARG A 597 28.22 -63.78 -14.08
N LEU A 598 29.20 -63.64 -13.18
CA LEU A 598 30.39 -64.50 -13.16
C LEU A 598 29.99 -65.97 -13.00
N SER A 599 29.08 -66.29 -12.08
CA SER A 599 28.61 -67.66 -11.86
C SER A 599 27.88 -68.24 -13.08
N GLU A 600 27.13 -67.43 -13.82
CA GLU A 600 26.49 -67.83 -15.07
C GLU A 600 27.53 -68.07 -16.18
N CYS A 601 28.53 -67.19 -16.30
CA CYS A 601 29.64 -67.35 -17.24
C CYS A 601 30.41 -68.66 -16.99
N VAL A 602 30.70 -68.99 -15.71
CA VAL A 602 31.38 -70.25 -15.33
C VAL A 602 30.58 -71.48 -15.75
N LYS A 603 29.24 -71.41 -15.74
CA LYS A 603 28.36 -72.52 -16.16
C LYS A 603 28.33 -72.72 -17.68
N GLN A 604 28.57 -71.67 -18.46
CA GLN A 604 28.50 -71.71 -19.92
C GLN A 604 29.82 -72.14 -20.59
N ILE A 605 30.96 -72.10 -19.88
CA ILE A 605 32.28 -72.45 -20.43
C ILE A 605 32.54 -73.97 -20.36
N PRO A 606 32.98 -74.62 -21.45
CA PRO A 606 33.32 -76.04 -21.45
C PRO A 606 34.50 -76.33 -20.49
N GLY A 607 34.25 -77.14 -19.46
CA GLY A 607 35.20 -77.48 -18.38
C GLY A 607 35.11 -76.60 -17.12
N GLY A 608 34.19 -75.63 -17.07
CA GLY A 608 33.92 -74.80 -15.88
C GLY A 608 33.40 -75.56 -14.66
N SER A 609 32.97 -76.82 -14.82
CA SER A 609 32.52 -77.69 -13.73
C SER A 609 33.62 -77.97 -12.67
N ALA A 610 34.90 -77.88 -13.04
CA ALA A 610 36.03 -78.00 -12.12
C ALA A 610 36.13 -76.81 -11.14
N LEU A 611 35.68 -75.62 -11.57
CA LEU A 611 35.72 -74.38 -10.77
C LEU A 611 34.55 -74.24 -9.80
N ASN A 612 33.51 -75.07 -9.93
CA ASN A 612 32.38 -75.11 -8.99
C ASN A 612 32.80 -75.35 -7.54
N ARG A 613 33.94 -76.01 -7.30
CA ARG A 613 34.50 -76.23 -5.95
C ARG A 613 35.01 -74.93 -5.29
N HIS A 614 35.35 -73.93 -6.10
CA HIS A 614 35.88 -72.65 -5.65
C HIS A 614 34.83 -71.53 -5.70
N LEU A 615 33.62 -71.80 -6.23
CA LEU A 615 32.51 -70.85 -6.17
C LEU A 615 31.95 -70.78 -4.75
N VAL A 616 31.85 -69.55 -4.25
CA VAL A 616 31.14 -69.23 -3.01
C VAL A 616 29.63 -69.28 -3.29
N SER A 617 28.84 -69.83 -2.38
CA SER A 617 27.39 -69.83 -2.52
C SER A 617 26.84 -68.40 -2.46
N ILE A 618 25.93 -68.08 -3.38
CA ILE A 618 25.24 -66.78 -3.43
C ILE A 618 24.49 -66.51 -2.11
N THR A 619 23.99 -67.56 -1.45
CA THR A 619 23.34 -67.48 -0.13
C THR A 619 24.30 -67.05 0.98
N SER A 620 25.56 -67.51 0.99
CA SER A 620 26.56 -67.09 1.96
C SER A 620 27.01 -65.65 1.74
N ILE A 621 27.16 -65.23 0.47
CA ILE A 621 27.46 -63.82 0.14
C ILE A 621 26.30 -62.91 0.59
N SER A 622 25.05 -63.30 0.28
CA SER A 622 23.86 -62.55 0.69
C SER A 622 23.70 -62.46 2.21
N TYR A 623 24.05 -63.52 2.95
CA TYR A 623 24.00 -63.52 4.42
C TYR A 623 25.01 -62.54 5.03
N GLU A 624 26.26 -62.54 4.56
CA GLU A 624 27.28 -61.59 5.03
C GLU A 624 26.95 -60.14 4.63
N ILE A 625 26.47 -59.91 3.41
CA ILE A 625 25.96 -58.59 2.98
C ILE A 625 24.88 -58.07 3.93
N ARG A 626 23.94 -58.93 4.35
CA ARG A 626 22.86 -58.57 5.29
C ARG A 626 23.38 -58.23 6.68
N LYS A 627 24.51 -58.80 7.11
CA LYS A 627 25.13 -58.51 8.42
C LYS A 627 25.58 -57.05 8.48
N TYR A 628 26.30 -56.60 7.47
CA TYR A 628 26.80 -55.22 7.38
C TYR A 628 25.69 -54.21 7.06
N SER A 629 24.67 -54.59 6.28
CA SER A 629 23.48 -53.74 6.07
C SER A 629 22.60 -53.56 7.32
N ARG A 630 22.79 -54.36 8.38
CA ARG A 630 22.02 -54.30 9.65
C ARG A 630 22.83 -53.72 10.81
N ALA A 631 24.15 -53.60 10.66
CA ALA A 631 25.08 -53.19 11.72
C ALA A 631 25.31 -51.67 11.81
N LEU A 632 24.60 -50.89 10.98
CA LEU A 632 24.66 -49.43 10.89
C LEU A 632 23.30 -48.80 11.15
#